data_AF-A0A6L7VSS0-F1
#
_entry.id   AF-A0A6L7VSS0-F1
#
_cell.length_a   1.000
_cell.length_b   1.000
_cell.length_c   1.000
_cell.angle_alpha   90.00
_cell.angle_beta   90.00
_cell.angle_gamma   90.00
#
_symmetry.space_group_name_H-M   'P 1'
#
loop_
_entity.id
_entity.type
_entity.pdbx_description
1 polymer ?
#
loop_
_entity_poly.entity_id
_entity_poly.type
_entity_poly.pdbx_seq_one_letter_code
_entity_poly.pdbx_strand_id
1 'polypeptide(L)'
;MPSFGGWEILVVVLAALIILGPTKLPELARTLGLWFGRIRRTFNNFKLEFEREVGMDEIRQQLHNEKIMAEMKSLENEANSILNEADTAVKATTTALADETNEVLQPKKSKTAG
;
A
#
# COMPACT_ATOMS: atom_id res chain seq x y z
N MET A 1 -24.77 -29.88 -1.68
CA MET A 1 -24.18 -28.72 -2.38
C MET A 1 -24.97 -28.54 -3.67
N PRO A 2 -25.70 -27.44 -3.89
CA PRO A 2 -26.33 -27.21 -5.18
C PRO A 2 -25.24 -27.05 -6.24
N SER A 3 -25.11 -28.06 -7.10
CA SER A 3 -24.21 -28.04 -8.25
C SER A 3 -24.96 -27.38 -9.40
N PHE A 4 -24.63 -26.11 -9.67
CA PHE A 4 -25.03 -25.42 -10.89
C PHE A 4 -24.39 -26.13 -12.09
N GLY A 5 -25.06 -27.18 -12.57
CA GLY A 5 -24.67 -27.96 -13.73
C GLY A 5 -25.25 -27.36 -15.01
N GLY A 6 -24.77 -27.83 -16.17
CA GLY A 6 -25.29 -27.37 -17.47
C GLY A 6 -26.81 -27.56 -17.65
N TRP A 7 -27.42 -28.48 -16.89
CA TRP A 7 -28.87 -28.70 -16.88
C TRP A 7 -29.67 -27.52 -16.32
N GLU A 8 -29.15 -26.82 -15.30
CA GLU A 8 -29.87 -25.73 -14.65
C GLU A 8 -29.95 -24.51 -15.58
N ILE A 9 -28.83 -24.20 -16.26
CA ILE A 9 -28.79 -23.17 -17.30
C ILE A 9 -29.80 -23.49 -18.41
N LEU A 10 -29.92 -24.75 -18.83
CA LEU A 10 -30.88 -25.17 -19.85
C LEU A 10 -32.33 -24.91 -19.42
N VAL A 11 -32.68 -25.23 -18.16
CA VAL A 11 -34.01 -24.97 -17.61
C VAL A 11 -34.30 -23.46 -17.56
N VAL A 12 -33.34 -22.64 -17.13
CA VAL A 12 -33.50 -21.18 -17.11
C VAL A 12 -33.70 -20.62 -18.52
N VAL A 13 -32.91 -21.08 -19.51
CA VAL A 13 -33.07 -20.68 -20.91
C VAL A 13 -34.45 -21.07 -21.43
N LEU A 14 -34.90 -22.30 -21.16
CA LEU A 14 -36.20 -22.75 -21.59
C LEU A 14 -37.34 -21.94 -20.96
N ALA A 15 -37.26 -21.68 -19.64
CA ALA A 15 -38.22 -20.84 -18.95
C ALA A 15 -38.25 -19.41 -19.52
N ALA A 16 -37.09 -18.82 -19.78
CA ALA A 16 -36.98 -17.51 -20.38
C ALA A 16 -37.57 -17.47 -21.81
N LEU A 17 -37.39 -18.53 -22.60
CA LEU A 17 -38.00 -18.66 -23.94
C LEU A 17 -39.53 -18.73 -23.85
N ILE A 18 -40.08 -19.36 -22.81
CA ILE A 18 -41.54 -19.46 -22.61
C ILE A 18 -42.12 -18.12 -22.14
N ILE A 19 -41.49 -17.47 -21.15
CA ILE A 19 -41.98 -16.22 -20.55
C ILE A 19 -41.88 -15.07 -21.54
N LEU A 20 -40.71 -14.92 -22.17
CA LEU A 20 -40.39 -13.76 -23.00
C LEU A 20 -40.61 -14.04 -24.49
N GLY A 21 -40.52 -15.31 -24.90
CA GLY A 21 -40.62 -15.73 -26.29
C GLY A 21 -39.24 -15.96 -26.95
N PRO A 22 -39.13 -16.93 -27.88
CA PRO A 22 -37.87 -17.25 -28.56
C PRO A 22 -37.31 -16.14 -29.44
N THR A 23 -38.17 -15.23 -29.89
CA THR A 23 -37.79 -14.10 -30.73
C THR A 23 -37.29 -12.91 -29.93
N LYS A 24 -37.72 -12.77 -28.67
CA LYS A 24 -37.48 -11.59 -27.82
C LYS A 24 -36.20 -11.67 -27.01
N LEU A 25 -35.81 -12.85 -26.54
CA LEU A 25 -34.50 -13.06 -25.91
C LEU A 25 -33.30 -12.63 -26.79
N PRO A 26 -33.19 -13.09 -28.05
CA PRO A 26 -32.08 -12.68 -28.91
C PRO A 26 -32.16 -11.19 -29.28
N GLU A 27 -33.36 -10.62 -29.39
CA GLU A 27 -33.58 -9.19 -29.64
C GLU A 27 -33.05 -8.32 -28.49
N LEU A 28 -33.35 -8.69 -27.23
CA LEU A 28 -32.83 -8.02 -26.04
C LEU A 28 -31.32 -8.23 -25.88
N ALA A 29 -30.82 -9.44 -26.08
CA ALA A 29 -29.39 -9.73 -26.01
C ALA A 29 -28.59 -8.92 -27.04
N ARG A 30 -29.12 -8.75 -28.26
CA ARG A 30 -28.51 -7.87 -29.28
C ARG A 30 -28.52 -6.41 -28.84
N THR A 31 -29.65 -5.92 -28.31
CA THR A 31 -29.78 -4.53 -27.87
C THR A 31 -28.82 -4.21 -26.71
N LEU A 32 -28.81 -5.07 -25.69
CA LEU A 32 -27.90 -4.98 -24.54
C LEU A 32 -26.45 -5.17 -24.96
N GLY A 33 -26.17 -6.08 -25.90
CA GLY A 33 -24.83 -6.31 -26.44
C GLY A 33 -24.28 -5.11 -27.19
N LEU A 34 -25.10 -4.43 -27.99
CA LEU A 34 -24.72 -3.20 -28.67
C LEU A 34 -24.44 -2.07 -27.67
N TRP A 35 -25.27 -1.93 -26.62
CA TRP A 35 -25.05 -0.97 -25.54
C TRP A 35 -23.76 -1.26 -24.78
N PHE A 36 -23.54 -2.51 -24.37
CA PHE A 36 -22.33 -2.92 -23.66
C PHE A 36 -21.08 -2.80 -24.53
N GLY A 37 -21.18 -3.11 -25.82
CA GLY A 37 -20.10 -2.93 -26.79
C GLY A 37 -19.73 -1.46 -26.98
N ARG A 38 -20.72 -0.56 -27.01
CA ARG A 38 -20.50 0.88 -27.04
C ARG A 38 -19.85 1.37 -25.74
N ILE A 39 -20.35 0.93 -24.59
CA ILE A 39 -19.77 1.24 -23.27
C ILE A 39 -18.31 0.79 -23.21
N ARG A 40 -18.01 -0.46 -23.57
CA ARG A 40 -16.63 -0.98 -23.60
C ARG A 40 -15.70 -0.15 -24.48
N ARG A 41 -16.18 0.27 -25.65
CA ARG A 41 -15.40 1.14 -26.56
C ARG A 41 -15.12 2.50 -25.93
N THR A 42 -16.09 3.08 -25.23
CA THR A 42 -15.87 4.33 -24.50
C THR A 42 -14.92 4.13 -23.32
N PHE A 43 -15.00 3.03 -22.56
CA PHE A 43 -14.04 2.71 -21.49
C PHE A 43 -12.60 2.52 -22.01
N ASN A 44 -12.43 1.92 -23.20
CA ASN A 44 -11.11 1.81 -23.83
C ASN A 44 -10.53 3.17 -24.21
N ASN A 45 -11.37 4.10 -24.71
CA ASN A 45 -10.95 5.45 -25.04
C ASN A 45 -10.70 6.29 -23.78
N PHE A 46 -11.56 6.14 -22.76
CA PHE A 46 -11.34 6.70 -21.44
C PHE A 46 -10.01 6.22 -20.91
N LYS A 47 -9.63 4.94 -20.96
CA LYS A 47 -8.31 4.51 -20.49
C LYS A 47 -7.14 5.25 -21.17
N LEU A 48 -7.24 5.54 -22.47
CA LEU A 48 -6.21 6.25 -23.24
C LEU A 48 -6.16 7.76 -22.95
N GLU A 49 -7.28 8.38 -22.57
CA GLU A 49 -7.36 9.80 -22.15
C GLU A 49 -7.19 9.99 -20.63
N PHE A 50 -7.59 9.00 -19.82
CA PHE A 50 -7.46 8.95 -18.37
C PHE A 50 -5.99 8.88 -17.98
N GLU A 51 -5.14 8.22 -18.77
CA GLU A 51 -3.68 8.26 -18.58
C GLU A 51 -3.05 9.64 -18.90
N ARG A 52 -3.81 10.56 -19.51
CA ARG A 52 -3.33 11.89 -19.90
C ARG A 52 -3.93 13.05 -19.08
N GLU A 53 -5.11 12.89 -18.48
CA GLU A 53 -5.77 13.96 -17.69
C GLU A 53 -6.11 13.54 -16.24
N VAL A 54 -6.55 12.29 -16.01
CA VAL A 54 -6.80 11.79 -14.66
C VAL A 54 -5.55 11.06 -14.20
N GLY A 55 -4.63 11.88 -13.73
CA GLY A 55 -3.46 11.47 -12.99
C GLY A 55 -3.76 10.22 -12.20
N MET A 56 -2.95 9.22 -12.49
CA MET A 56 -2.81 8.06 -11.64
C MET A 56 -2.31 8.44 -10.22
N ASP A 57 -2.39 9.70 -9.82
CA ASP A 57 -2.19 10.22 -8.48
C ASP A 57 -3.40 9.95 -7.57
N GLU A 58 -4.66 9.92 -8.05
CA GLU A 58 -5.80 9.74 -7.12
C GLU A 58 -6.16 8.26 -6.84
N ILE A 59 -5.88 7.34 -7.77
CA ILE A 59 -6.05 5.88 -7.54
C ILE A 59 -4.74 5.22 -7.09
N ARG A 60 -3.54 5.74 -7.44
CA ARG A 60 -2.33 5.30 -6.72
C ARG A 60 -2.40 5.72 -5.27
N GLN A 61 -2.95 6.89 -4.93
CA GLN A 61 -2.93 7.35 -3.53
C GLN A 61 -3.79 6.50 -2.56
N GLN A 62 -4.71 5.66 -3.05
CA GLN A 62 -5.43 4.69 -2.20
C GLN A 62 -4.77 3.31 -2.10
N LEU A 63 -3.74 3.03 -2.92
CA LEU A 63 -2.94 1.80 -2.81
C LEU A 63 -1.44 2.06 -2.55
N HIS A 64 -1.03 3.33 -2.45
CA HIS A 64 0.36 3.78 -2.32
C HIS A 64 0.62 4.58 -1.03
N ASN A 65 -0.35 4.70 -0.12
CA ASN A 65 -0.13 5.32 1.20
C ASN A 65 0.13 4.30 2.31
N GLU A 66 -0.46 3.11 2.28
CA GLU A 66 -0.36 2.21 3.43
C GLU A 66 0.96 1.43 3.47
N LYS A 67 1.44 0.96 2.31
CA LYS A 67 2.67 0.15 2.24
C LYS A 67 3.93 0.98 2.36
N ILE A 68 3.95 2.17 1.76
CA ILE A 68 5.14 3.03 1.77
C ILE A 68 5.30 3.75 3.10
N MET A 69 4.22 4.20 3.73
CA MET A 69 4.32 4.78 5.08
C MET A 69 4.72 3.73 6.13
N ALA A 70 4.25 2.48 6.01
CA ALA A 70 4.67 1.41 6.90
C ALA A 70 6.18 1.11 6.76
N GLU A 71 6.69 1.07 5.53
CA GLU A 71 8.11 0.81 5.24
C GLU A 71 9.01 2.00 5.63
N MET A 72 8.58 3.23 5.38
CA MET A 72 9.25 4.46 5.83
C MET A 72 9.32 4.52 7.36
N LYS A 73 8.25 4.17 8.07
CA LYS A 73 8.22 4.18 9.54
C LYS A 73 9.15 3.12 10.14
N SER A 74 9.29 1.95 9.51
CA SER A 74 10.31 0.98 9.95
C SER A 74 11.73 1.49 9.74
N LEU A 75 12.00 2.11 8.59
CA LEU A 75 13.31 2.70 8.30
C LEU A 75 13.65 3.85 9.25
N GLU A 76 12.69 4.72 9.56
CA GLU A 76 12.89 5.84 10.48
C GLU A 76 13.14 5.36 11.92
N ASN A 77 12.46 4.30 12.36
CA ASN A 77 12.71 3.68 13.66
C ASN A 77 14.11 3.06 13.74
N GLU A 78 14.55 2.38 12.68
CA GLU A 78 15.88 1.80 12.60
C GLU A 78 16.96 2.89 12.57
N ALA A 79 16.77 3.93 11.75
CA ALA A 79 17.67 5.09 11.71
C ALA A 79 17.78 5.79 13.07
N ASN A 80 16.65 6.02 13.76
CA ASN A 80 16.65 6.60 15.11
C ASN A 80 17.35 5.72 16.14
N SER A 81 17.25 4.39 16.04
CA SER A 81 17.98 3.49 16.94
C SER A 81 19.49 3.58 16.73
N ILE A 82 19.94 3.64 15.47
CA ILE A 82 21.35 3.78 15.10
C ILE A 82 21.88 5.15 15.53
N LEU A 83 21.10 6.22 15.38
CA LEU A 83 21.48 7.56 15.81
C LEU A 83 21.59 7.66 17.34
N ASN A 84 20.66 7.05 18.08
CA ASN A 84 20.74 7.01 19.55
C ASN A 84 21.93 6.17 20.01
N GLU A 85 22.19 5.03 19.38
CA GLU A 85 23.35 4.20 19.69
C GLU A 85 24.66 4.95 19.38
N ALA A 86 24.72 5.63 18.24
CA ALA A 86 25.83 6.50 17.88
C ALA A 86 25.99 7.66 18.87
N ASP A 87 24.92 8.33 19.29
CA ASP A 87 24.97 9.39 20.29
C ASP A 87 25.42 8.87 21.66
N THR A 88 25.01 7.66 22.06
CA THR A 88 25.49 7.06 23.32
C THR A 88 26.95 6.66 23.23
N ALA A 89 27.40 6.10 22.11
CA ALA A 89 28.80 5.75 21.87
C ALA A 89 29.68 7.01 21.78
N VAL A 90 29.20 8.06 21.10
CA VAL A 90 29.87 9.35 20.99
C VAL A 90 29.88 10.06 22.33
N LYS A 91 28.79 10.06 23.11
CA LYS A 91 28.78 10.61 24.48
C LYS A 91 29.66 9.82 25.42
N ALA A 92 29.70 8.49 25.33
CA ALA A 92 30.61 7.66 26.13
C ALA A 92 32.07 7.97 25.78
N THR A 93 32.37 8.12 24.50
CA THR A 93 33.72 8.49 24.03
C THR A 93 34.07 9.94 24.39
N THR A 94 33.12 10.89 24.26
CA THR A 94 33.33 12.30 24.61
C THR A 94 33.43 12.50 26.12
N THR A 95 32.67 11.75 26.92
CA THR A 95 32.77 11.76 28.39
C THR A 95 34.10 11.13 28.82
N ALA A 96 34.53 10.04 28.19
CA ALA A 96 35.85 9.46 28.43
C ALA A 96 37.00 10.41 28.03
N LEU A 97 36.82 11.21 26.97
CA LEU A 97 37.77 12.24 26.56
C LEU A 97 37.69 13.52 27.42
N ALA A 98 36.55 13.83 28.03
CA ALA A 98 36.38 14.96 28.94
C ALA A 98 36.96 14.67 30.33
N ASP A 99 36.94 13.42 30.78
CA ASP A 99 37.46 13.01 32.09
C ASP A 99 39.00 13.13 32.16
N GLU A 100 39.72 12.94 31.05
CA GLU A 100 41.18 13.17 30.97
C GLU A 100 41.58 14.67 31.05
N THR A 101 40.66 15.61 30.84
CA THR A 101 40.98 17.06 30.95
C THR A 101 40.77 17.63 32.35
N ASN A 102 40.19 16.86 33.28
CA ASN A 102 39.97 17.26 34.67
C ASN A 102 40.96 16.61 35.65
N GLU A 103 42.08 16.08 35.15
CA GLU A 103 43.22 15.58 35.93
C GLU A 103 44.51 16.41 35.72
N VAL A 104 44.41 17.73 35.42
CA VAL A 104 45.60 18.61 35.27
C VAL A 104 45.62 19.81 36.23
N LEU A 105 44.60 20.02 37.06
CA LEU A 105 44.65 20.98 38.18
C LEU A 105 44.86 20.27 39.53
N GLN A 106 46.01 19.61 39.67
CA GLN A 106 46.57 19.13 40.96
C GLN A 106 46.53 20.25 42.02
N PRO A 107 46.31 19.98 43.33
CA PRO A 107 47.40 19.42 44.14
C PRO A 107 46.99 18.58 45.37
N LYS A 108 47.74 17.48 45.55
CA LYS A 108 48.60 17.22 46.73
C LYS A 108 47.98 17.42 48.12
N LYS A 109 48.19 16.38 48.95
CA LYS A 109 48.13 16.26 50.43
C LYS A 109 46.94 15.38 50.81
N SER A 110 47.06 14.36 51.65
CA SER A 110 47.98 14.06 52.76
C SER A 110 48.03 12.53 52.88
N LYS A 111 49.19 11.88 52.99
CA LYS A 111 50.09 11.89 54.16
C LYS A 111 49.39 11.39 55.44
N THR A 112 50.04 10.43 56.11
CA THR A 112 49.98 10.11 57.57
C THR A 112 48.65 9.62 58.11
N ALA A 113 48.55 8.76 59.12
CA ALA A 113 49.40 7.88 59.91
C ALA A 113 48.41 7.21 60.90
N GLY A 114 48.70 6.01 61.36
CA GLY A 114 47.92 5.35 62.41
C GLY A 114 48.33 3.91 62.57
#